data_AF-A0A060ZBN4-F1
#
_entry.id   AF-A0A060ZBN4-F1
#
_cell.length_a   1.000
_cell.length_b   1.000
_cell.length_c   1.000
_cell.angle_alpha   90.00
_cell.angle_beta   90.00
_cell.angle_gamma   90.00
#
_symmetry.space_group_name_H-M   'P 1'
#
loop_
_entity.id
_entity.type
_entity.pdbx_description
1 polymer ?
#
loop_
_entity_poly.entity_id
_entity_poly.type
_entity_poly.pdbx_seq_one_letter_code
_entity_poly.pdbx_strand_id
1 'polypeptide(L)'
;MWIPDSKGVYPDLLATSGDYLRIWRVSETETRLECLLNNNKNSDFCAPLTSFDWNEVDPNLLGTSSIDTTCTIWGLETGQVLGRVNLVSGHVKTQLIAHDKEVCEG
;
A
#
# COMPACT_ATOMS: atom_id res chain seq x y z
N MET A 1 0.32 -6.76 7.03
CA MET A 1 -0.46 -5.83 7.86
C MET A 1 -1.88 -5.79 7.36
N TRP A 2 -2.86 -6.04 8.23
CA TRP A 2 -4.27 -5.96 7.89
C TRP A 2 -4.72 -4.50 7.75
N ILE A 3 -5.71 -4.27 6.91
CA ILE A 3 -6.37 -2.96 6.81
C ILE A 3 -6.92 -2.55 8.20
N PRO A 4 -6.70 -1.31 8.66
CA PRO A 4 -7.19 -0.81 9.94
C PRO A 4 -8.69 -0.46 9.89
N ASP A 5 -9.52 -1.44 9.51
CA ASP A 5 -10.97 -1.27 9.42
C ASP A 5 -11.68 -1.66 10.72
N SER A 6 -11.73 -0.71 11.66
CA SER A 6 -12.42 -0.89 12.94
C SER A 6 -13.95 -0.99 12.81
N LYS A 7 -14.52 -0.60 11.67
CA LYS A 7 -15.98 -0.50 11.46
C LYS A 7 -16.53 -1.62 10.55
N GLY A 8 -15.67 -2.46 9.95
CA GLY A 8 -16.08 -3.53 9.04
C GLY A 8 -16.70 -3.01 7.72
N VAL A 9 -16.28 -1.83 7.29
CA VAL A 9 -16.81 -1.11 6.11
C VAL A 9 -16.07 -1.51 4.83
N TYR A 10 -14.84 -1.99 4.97
CA TYR A 10 -13.94 -2.41 3.90
C TYR A 10 -13.87 -3.95 3.81
N PRO A 11 -13.49 -4.48 2.63
CA PRO A 11 -13.17 -5.90 2.54
C PRO A 11 -11.92 -6.24 3.38
N ASP A 12 -11.79 -7.50 3.78
CA ASP A 12 -10.61 -8.01 4.48
C ASP A 12 -9.38 -7.97 3.57
N LEU A 13 -8.61 -6.89 3.69
CA LEU A 13 -7.40 -6.66 2.92
C LEU A 13 -6.16 -6.88 3.78
N LEU A 14 -5.23 -7.65 3.24
CA LEU A 14 -3.91 -7.89 3.81
C LEU A 14 -2.84 -7.30 2.88
N ALA A 15 -2.06 -6.35 3.41
CA ALA A 15 -0.89 -5.83 2.71
C ALA A 15 0.38 -6.56 3.12
N THR A 16 1.24 -6.86 2.14
CA THR A 16 2.55 -7.49 2.34
C THR A 16 3.60 -6.76 1.50
N SER A 17 4.73 -6.40 2.11
CA SER A 17 5.90 -5.86 1.40
C SER A 17 6.90 -6.95 1.02
N GLY A 18 7.71 -6.64 0.01
CA GLY A 18 8.84 -7.42 -0.49
C GLY A 18 9.55 -6.54 -1.52
N ASP A 19 9.76 -7.04 -2.73
CA ASP A 19 10.20 -6.21 -3.87
C ASP A 19 9.13 -5.19 -4.30
N TYR A 20 7.86 -5.52 -4.02
CA TYR A 20 6.69 -4.69 -4.31
C TYR A 20 5.70 -4.78 -3.15
N LEU A 21 4.84 -3.77 -3.00
CA LEU A 21 3.73 -3.85 -2.06
C LEU A 21 2.56 -4.59 -2.74
N ARG A 22 2.11 -5.68 -2.11
CA ARG A 22 1.00 -6.51 -2.60
C ARG A 22 -0.18 -6.39 -1.66
N ILE A 23 -1.36 -6.24 -2.24
CA ILE A 23 -2.64 -6.23 -1.53
C ILE A 23 -3.38 -7.51 -1.86
N TRP A 24 -3.67 -8.28 -0.83
CA TRP A 24 -4.42 -9.52 -0.90
C TRP A 24 -5.80 -9.29 -0.33
N ARG A 25 -6.83 -9.81 -0.98
CA ARG A 25 -8.14 -10.00 -0.37
C ARG A 25 -8.19 -11.38 0.23
N VAL A 26 -8.47 -11.43 1.52
CA VAL A 26 -8.68 -12.68 2.24
C VAL A 26 -10.18 -12.83 2.44
N SER A 27 -10.69 -14.02 2.19
CA SER A 27 -12.06 -14.41 2.49
C SER A 27 -12.02 -15.77 3.20
N GLU A 28 -13.16 -16.20 3.75
CA GLU A 28 -13.26 -17.53 4.38
C GLU A 28 -12.86 -18.67 3.42
N THR A 29 -13.09 -18.49 2.11
CA THR A 29 -12.93 -19.53 1.11
C THR A 29 -11.65 -19.44 0.31
N GLU A 30 -11.10 -18.24 0.12
CA GLU A 30 -9.91 -18.02 -0.70
C GLU A 30 -9.12 -16.77 -0.30
N THR A 31 -7.82 -16.81 -0.57
CA THR A 31 -6.94 -15.63 -0.55
C THR A 31 -6.50 -15.31 -1.98
N ARG A 32 -6.82 -14.11 -2.44
CA ARG A 32 -6.54 -13.69 -3.82
C ARG A 32 -5.71 -12.41 -3.83
N LEU A 33 -4.72 -12.35 -4.72
CA LEU A 33 -4.00 -11.11 -5.01
C LEU A 33 -4.95 -10.15 -5.73
N GLU A 34 -5.27 -9.03 -5.10
CA GLU A 34 -6.11 -7.98 -5.70
C GLU A 34 -5.27 -6.94 -6.44
N CYS A 35 -4.19 -6.48 -5.80
CA CYS A 35 -3.42 -5.37 -6.31
C CYS A 35 -1.91 -5.56 -6.12
N LEU A 36 -1.14 -5.18 -7.13
CA LEU A 36 0.31 -5.03 -7.03
C LEU A 36 0.63 -3.54 -7.17
N LEU A 37 1.12 -2.95 -6.09
CA LEU A 37 1.55 -1.57 -6.04
C LEU A 37 3.03 -1.53 -6.44
N ASN A 38 3.24 -1.16 -7.69
CA ASN A 38 4.56 -0.97 -8.26
C ASN A 38 4.65 0.41 -8.89
N ASN A 39 5.71 1.12 -8.53
CA ASN A 39 5.96 2.50 -8.90
C ASN A 39 6.69 2.61 -10.23
N ASN A 40 7.38 1.53 -10.64
CA ASN A 40 8.21 1.53 -11.82
C ASN A 40 7.66 0.57 -12.88
N LYS A 41 6.88 1.10 -13.83
CA LYS A 41 6.38 0.31 -14.97
C LYS A 41 7.46 0.02 -16.03
N ASN A 42 8.66 0.59 -15.92
CA ASN A 42 9.61 0.66 -17.02
C ASN A 42 11.07 0.33 -16.67
N SER A 43 11.36 -0.07 -15.43
CA SER A 43 12.71 -0.46 -15.01
C SER A 43 12.62 -1.65 -14.08
N ASP A 44 13.44 -2.67 -14.36
CA ASP A 44 13.59 -3.90 -13.58
C ASP A 44 14.16 -3.67 -12.16
N PHE A 45 14.37 -2.41 -11.78
CA PHE A 45 14.89 -2.00 -10.49
C PHE A 45 13.82 -1.27 -9.66
N CYS A 46 13.31 -1.96 -8.64
CA CYS A 46 12.59 -1.35 -7.53
C CYS A 46 13.46 -1.56 -6.29
N ALA A 47 13.86 -0.49 -5.62
CA ALA A 47 14.60 -0.63 -4.38
C ALA A 47 13.70 -1.32 -3.35
N PRO A 48 14.22 -2.29 -2.59
CA PRO A 48 13.41 -3.08 -1.67
C PRO A 48 12.70 -2.17 -0.67
N LEU A 49 11.42 -2.46 -0.45
CA LEU A 49 10.61 -1.76 0.54
C LEU A 49 11.10 -2.14 1.93
N THR A 50 11.51 -1.16 2.72
CA THR A 50 11.98 -1.36 4.09
C THR A 50 10.83 -1.32 5.09
N SER A 51 9.81 -0.53 4.80
CA SER A 51 8.63 -0.39 5.64
C SER A 51 7.40 -0.01 4.82
N PHE A 52 6.23 -0.30 5.38
CA PHE A 52 4.95 0.15 4.86
C PHE A 52 3.93 0.23 6.00
N ASP A 53 2.97 1.13 5.86
CA ASP A 53 1.95 1.36 6.88
C ASP A 53 0.63 1.86 6.28
N TRP A 54 -0.49 1.42 6.86
CA TRP A 54 -1.83 1.87 6.48
C TRP A 54 -2.18 3.16 7.20
N ASN A 55 -2.84 4.08 6.52
CA ASN A 55 -3.38 5.25 7.20
C ASN A 55 -4.61 4.84 8.04
N GLU A 56 -4.53 5.07 9.35
CA GLU A 56 -5.59 4.73 10.30
C GLU A 56 -6.85 5.61 10.17
N VAL A 57 -6.71 6.81 9.60
CA VAL A 57 -7.82 7.78 9.41
C VAL A 57 -8.54 7.53 8.09
N ASP A 58 -7.79 7.28 7.01
CA ASP A 58 -8.29 6.93 5.70
C ASP A 58 -7.67 5.61 5.22
N PRO A 59 -8.32 4.46 5.46
CA PRO A 59 -7.81 3.15 5.08
C PRO A 59 -7.59 2.94 3.58
N ASN A 60 -7.99 3.88 2.72
CA ASN A 60 -7.65 3.88 1.30
C ASN A 60 -6.23 4.40 1.03
N LEU A 61 -5.50 4.84 2.05
CA LEU A 61 -4.15 5.36 1.92
C LEU A 61 -3.14 4.40 2.54
N LEU A 62 -2.04 4.20 1.82
CA LEU A 62 -0.91 3.38 2.24
C LEU A 62 0.38 4.14 2.01
N GLY A 63 1.26 4.17 3.00
CA GLY A 63 2.63 4.65 2.85
C GLY A 63 3.58 3.48 2.66
N THR A 64 4.54 3.62 1.75
CA THR A 64 5.70 2.72 1.65
C THR A 64 6.97 3.53 1.69
N SER A 65 7.99 3.05 2.41
CA SER A 65 9.34 3.59 2.36
C SER A 65 10.29 2.57 1.74
N SER A 66 11.20 3.06 0.91
CA SER A 66 12.23 2.29 0.26
C SER A 66 13.60 2.65 0.83
N ILE A 67 14.57 1.76 0.65
CA ILE A 67 15.97 2.03 1.02
C ILE A 67 16.61 3.16 0.19
N ASP A 68 16.04 3.47 -0.97
CA ASP A 68 16.52 4.50 -1.89
C ASP A 68 16.09 5.93 -1.51
N THR A 69 15.79 6.19 -0.23
CA THR A 69 15.29 7.47 0.31
C THR A 69 13.94 7.93 -0.25
N THR A 70 13.23 7.06 -0.98
CA THR A 70 11.90 7.35 -1.51
C THR A 70 10.81 6.85 -0.57
N CYS A 71 9.84 7.72 -0.30
CA CYS A 71 8.57 7.37 0.30
C CYS A 71 7.47 7.53 -0.74
N THR A 72 6.60 6.53 -0.90
CA THR A 72 5.47 6.58 -1.83
C THR A 72 4.17 6.44 -1.06
N ILE A 73 3.25 7.37 -1.30
CA ILE A 73 1.88 7.31 -0.83
C ILE A 73 1.01 6.74 -1.95
N TRP A 74 0.34 5.65 -1.63
CA TRP A 74 -0.55 4.89 -2.48
C TRP A 74 -1.99 5.23 -2.13
N GLY A 75 -2.78 5.53 -3.15
CA GLY A 75 -4.23 5.55 -3.07
C GLY A 75 -4.79 4.23 -3.55
N LEU A 76 -5.51 3.53 -2.69
CA LEU A 76 -6.33 2.39 -3.05
C LEU A 76 -7.74 2.86 -3.36
N GLU A 77 -8.25 2.39 -4.49
CA GLU A 77 -9.64 2.55 -4.86
C GLU A 77 -10.32 1.21 -4.61
N THR A 78 -10.67 0.98 -3.35
CA THR A 78 -11.48 -0.19 -2.99
C THR A 78 -12.89 0.09 -3.50
N GLY A 79 -13.23 -0.50 -4.65
CA GLY A 79 -14.37 -0.09 -5.46
C GLY A 79 -15.78 -0.24 -4.86
N GLN A 80 -15.93 -0.37 -3.54
CA GLN A 80 -17.15 -0.04 -2.79
C GLN A 80 -16.94 -0.21 -1.27
N VAL A 81 -17.46 0.76 -0.53
CA VAL A 81 -17.98 0.57 0.83
C VAL A 81 -19.15 -0.42 0.71
N LEU A 82 -19.06 -1.57 1.38
CA LEU A 82 -20.04 -2.68 1.37
C LEU A 82 -19.95 -3.64 0.17
N GLY A 83 -19.13 -4.68 0.32
CA GLY A 83 -19.50 -6.06 -0.02
C GLY A 83 -19.61 -6.49 -1.49
N ARG A 84 -19.31 -5.63 -2.47
CA ARG A 84 -19.33 -6.03 -3.89
C ARG A 84 -17.96 -5.97 -4.57
N VAL A 85 -17.72 -7.03 -5.33
CA VAL A 85 -16.48 -7.50 -5.96
C VAL A 85 -16.00 -6.54 -7.05
N ASN A 86 -15.50 -5.38 -6.67
CA ASN A 86 -14.63 -4.61 -7.55
C ASN A 86 -13.18 -4.92 -7.22
N LEU A 87 -12.36 -5.04 -8.26
CA LEU A 87 -10.91 -5.17 -8.14
C LEU A 87 -10.38 -3.99 -7.32
N VAL A 88 -9.54 -4.25 -6.32
CA VAL A 88 -8.80 -3.15 -5.68
C VAL A 88 -7.74 -2.66 -6.66
N SER A 89 -7.90 -1.45 -7.16
CA SER A 89 -6.87 -0.79 -7.95
C SER A 89 -6.09 0.16 -7.06
N GLY A 90 -4.80 0.24 -7.28
CA GLY A 90 -3.92 1.12 -6.54
C GLY A 90 -3.14 2.01 -7.47
N HIS A 91 -3.04 3.29 -7.09
CA HIS A 91 -2.30 4.28 -7.83
C HIS A 91 -1.35 5.03 -6.91
N VAL A 92 -0.25 5.52 -7.48
CA VAL A 92 0.63 6.45 -6.79
C VAL A 92 -0.11 7.76 -6.63
N LYS A 93 -0.37 8.17 -5.39
CA LYS A 93 -0.91 9.51 -5.09
C LYS A 93 0.20 10.53 -5.03
N THR A 94 1.30 10.21 -4.36
CA THR A 94 2.42 11.13 -4.17
C THR A 94 3.68 10.34 -3.92
N GLN A 95 4.79 10.77 -4.54
CA GLN A 95 6.12 10.28 -4.19
C GLN A 95 6.92 11.43 -3.59
N LEU A 96 7.57 11.11 -2.48
CA LEU A 96 8.48 11.98 -1.77
C LEU A 96 9.86 11.35 -1.91
N ILE A 97 10.79 12.06 -2.53
CA ILE A 97 12.19 11.64 -2.59
C ILE A 97 12.92 12.52 -1.60
N ALA A 98 13.40 11.92 -0.51
CA ALA A 98 14.21 12.64 0.44
C ALA A 98 15.61 12.81 -0.15
N HIS A 99 15.88 13.96 -0.76
CA HIS A 99 17.26 14.39 -0.94
C HIS A 99 17.78 14.80 0.44
N ASP A 100 18.73 14.00 0.95
CA ASP A 100 19.30 14.12 2.28
C ASP A 100 19.59 15.57 2.66
N LYS A 101 18.85 16.06 3.64
CA LYS A 101 19.41 16.96 4.63
C LYS A 101 18.94 16.43 5.97
N GLU A 102 19.77 15.57 6.55
CA GLU A 102 19.86 15.32 7.99
C GLU A 102 19.02 16.29 8.84
N VAL A 103 17.99 15.77 9.50
CA VAL A 103 17.42 16.44 10.67
C VAL A 103 17.72 15.55 11.86
N CYS A 104 18.66 16.02 12.68
CA CYS A 104 19.05 15.37 13.92
C CYS A 104 17.83 15.31 14.87
N GLU A 105 17.52 14.14 15.41
CA GLU A 105 16.79 14.08 16.67
C GLU A 105 17.80 14.33 17.81
N GLY A 106 17.54 15.35 18.62
CA GLY A 106 18.33 15.76 19.78
C GLY A 106 17.73 15.27 21.09
#